data_AF-A0A0U3RZX3-F1
#
_entry.id   AF-A0A0U3RZX3-F1
#
_cell.length_a   1.000
_cell.length_b   1.000
_cell.length_c   1.000
_cell.angle_alpha   90.00
_cell.angle_beta   90.00
_cell.angle_gamma   90.00
#
_symmetry.space_group_name_H-M   'P 1'
#
loop_
_entity.id
_entity.type
_entity.pdbx_description
1 polymer ?
#
loop_
_entity_poly.entity_id
_entity_poly.type
_entity_poly.pdbx_seq_one_letter_code
_entity_poly.pdbx_strand_id
1 'polypeptide(L)'
;MDYSEIEILGEILREGIYWAYMGRPFEVLPFLRGKLLAKIKSSNRSYKDKEMELERALKELEMLYKQISVSESVDEKQIREVLAYKQKFARFLAFGEGL
;
A
#
# COMPACT_ATOMS: atom_id res chain seq x y z
N MET A 1 16.23 8.66 -14.18
CA MET A 1 15.15 7.68 -14.44
C MET A 1 13.92 8.19 -13.74
N ASP A 2 12.86 8.44 -14.48
CA ASP A 2 11.57 8.79 -13.88
C ASP A 2 10.86 7.45 -13.60
N TYR A 3 10.74 7.08 -12.33
CA TYR A 3 10.04 5.85 -11.96
C TYR A 3 8.55 6.04 -12.15
N SER A 4 7.88 5.04 -12.74
CA SER A 4 6.42 5.05 -12.80
C SER A 4 5.83 4.99 -11.38
N GLU A 5 4.66 5.59 -11.14
CA GLU A 5 4.03 5.54 -9.82
C GLU A 5 3.79 4.10 -9.32
N ILE A 6 3.59 3.17 -10.26
CA ILE A 6 3.42 1.74 -10.00
C ILE A 6 4.73 1.08 -9.50
N GLU A 7 5.88 1.48 -10.03
CA GLU A 7 7.18 1.02 -9.52
C GLU A 7 7.44 1.57 -8.12
N ILE A 8 7.13 2.85 -7.89
CA ILE A 8 7.24 3.47 -6.58
C ILE A 8 6.37 2.74 -5.54
N LEU A 9 5.14 2.32 -5.89
CA LEU A 9 4.32 1.48 -5.02
C LEU A 9 5.02 0.16 -4.65
N GLY A 10 5.71 -0.46 -5.60
CA GLY A 10 6.48 -1.68 -5.36
C GLY A 10 7.59 -1.46 -4.33
N GLU A 11 8.34 -0.36 -4.45
CA GLU A 11 9.40 -0.04 -3.49
C GLU A 11 8.87 0.25 -2.08
N ILE A 12 7.78 1.02 -1.96
CA ILE A 12 7.15 1.30 -0.67
C ILE A 12 6.72 0.00 0.04
N LEU A 13 6.18 -0.96 -0.72
CA LEU A 13 5.77 -2.25 -0.17
C LEU A 13 6.97 -3.09 0.31
N ARG A 14 8.07 -3.08 -0.43
CA ARG A 14 9.31 -3.74 0.01
C ARG A 14 9.91 -3.09 1.24
N GLU A 15 9.90 -1.77 1.29
CA GLU A 15 10.34 -1.01 2.46
C GLU A 15 9.47 -1.33 3.68
N GLY A 16 8.15 -1.48 3.49
CA GLY A 16 7.25 -1.90 4.54
C GLY A 16 7.56 -3.28 5.11
N ILE A 17 7.98 -4.25 4.28
CA ILE A 17 8.46 -5.56 4.74
C ILE A 17 9.69 -5.40 5.64
N TYR A 18 10.65 -4.57 5.22
CA TYR A 18 11.86 -4.30 6.01
C TYR A 18 11.51 -3.69 7.37
N TRP A 19 10.68 -2.64 7.41
CA TRP A 19 10.26 -2.03 8.66
C TRP A 19 9.46 -2.97 9.55
N ALA A 20 8.56 -3.75 8.97
CA ALA A 20 7.81 -4.77 9.67
C ALA A 20 8.73 -5.79 10.34
N TYR A 21 9.73 -6.31 9.61
CA TYR A 21 10.72 -7.24 10.15
C TYR A 21 11.53 -6.63 11.30
N MET A 22 11.78 -5.32 11.26
CA MET A 22 12.42 -4.57 12.36
C MET A 22 11.47 -4.21 13.51
N GLY A 23 10.26 -4.81 13.57
CA GLY A 23 9.28 -4.58 14.63
C GLY A 23 8.45 -3.29 14.46
N ARG A 24 8.48 -2.66 13.28
CA ARG A 24 7.78 -1.39 12.97
C ARG A 24 6.78 -1.57 11.83
N PRO A 25 5.67 -2.30 12.04
CA PRO A 25 4.76 -2.68 10.95
C PRO A 25 3.90 -1.53 10.38
N PHE A 26 4.08 -0.30 10.89
CA PHE A 26 3.24 0.85 10.53
C PHE A 26 3.98 1.92 9.71
N GLU A 27 5.30 1.81 9.56
CA GLU A 27 6.16 2.94 9.14
C GLU A 27 5.75 3.54 7.79
N VAL A 28 5.42 2.69 6.82
CA VAL A 28 5.08 3.12 5.44
C VAL A 28 3.61 3.49 5.25
N LEU A 29 2.73 3.10 6.18
CA LEU A 29 1.28 3.22 6.00
C LEU A 29 0.80 4.68 5.94
N PRO A 30 1.25 5.62 6.80
CA PRO A 30 0.84 7.02 6.72
C PRO A 30 1.19 7.68 5.38
N PHE A 31 2.39 7.42 4.88
CA PHE A 31 2.84 7.95 3.58
C PHE A 31 2.00 7.38 2.44
N LEU A 32 1.82 6.05 2.40
CA LEU A 32 1.04 5.37 1.37
C LEU A 32 -0.42 5.85 1.37
N ARG A 33 -1.01 6.00 2.56
CA ARG A 33 -2.36 6.56 2.74
C ARG A 33 -2.46 7.96 2.15
N GLY A 34 -1.55 8.86 2.54
CA GLY A 34 -1.54 10.24 2.04
C GLY A 34 -1.44 10.31 0.53
N LYS A 35 -0.52 9.53 -0.07
CA LYS A 35 -0.31 9.48 -1.52
C LYS A 35 -1.55 9.00 -2.28
N LEU A 36 -2.15 7.89 -1.85
CA LEU A 36 -3.31 7.31 -2.53
C LEU A 36 -4.58 8.14 -2.31
N LEU A 37 -4.77 8.71 -1.11
CA LEU A 37 -5.92 9.55 -0.82
C LEU A 37 -5.89 10.86 -1.62
N ALA A 38 -4.71 11.44 -1.83
CA ALA A 38 -4.55 12.62 -2.68
C ALA A 38 -5.02 12.36 -4.12
N LYS A 39 -4.70 11.18 -4.68
CA LYS A 39 -5.14 10.76 -6.02
C LYS A 39 -6.65 10.48 -6.08
N ILE A 40 -7.20 9.88 -5.04
CA ILE A 40 -8.65 9.63 -4.97
C ILE A 40 -9.43 10.96 -4.95
N LYS A 41 -8.95 11.92 -4.16
CA LYS A 41 -9.58 13.23 -3.97
C LYS A 41 -9.41 14.18 -5.15
N SER A 42 -8.46 13.93 -6.05
CA SER A 42 -8.33 14.71 -7.28
C SER A 42 -9.38 14.33 -8.34
N SER A 43 -10.16 13.27 -8.12
CA SER A 43 -11.25 12.90 -9.04
C SER A 43 -12.48 13.82 -8.89
N ASN A 44 -13.16 14.10 -9.99
CA ASN A 44 -14.43 14.84 -10.01
C ASN A 44 -15.64 13.97 -9.61
N ARG A 45 -15.42 12.77 -9.05
CA ARG A 45 -16.47 11.79 -8.72
C ARG A 45 -16.68 11.72 -7.21
N SER A 46 -17.82 11.18 -6.78
CA SER A 46 -18.01 10.80 -5.38
C SER A 46 -16.94 9.77 -5.01
N TYR A 47 -16.12 10.11 -4.02
CA TYR A 47 -14.94 9.31 -3.66
C TYR A 47 -15.05 8.59 -2.32
N LYS A 48 -16.16 8.74 -1.58
CA LYS A 48 -16.32 8.14 -0.25
C LYS A 48 -16.15 6.61 -0.26
N ASP A 49 -16.72 5.94 -1.25
CA ASP A 49 -16.59 4.48 -1.38
C ASP A 49 -15.14 4.08 -1.66
N LYS A 50 -14.41 4.86 -2.46
CA LYS A 50 -12.99 4.65 -2.75
C LYS A 50 -12.09 4.93 -1.57
N GLU A 51 -12.39 5.95 -0.78
CA GLU A 51 -11.73 6.20 0.49
C GLU A 51 -11.94 5.02 1.45
N MET A 52 -13.16 4.49 1.58
CA MET A 52 -13.44 3.30 2.39
C MET A 52 -12.72 2.04 1.88
N GLU A 53 -12.68 1.82 0.56
CA GLU A 53 -11.92 0.73 -0.06
C GLU A 53 -10.41 0.84 0.23
N LEU A 54 -9.85 2.06 0.18
CA LEU A 54 -8.45 2.33 0.51
C LEU A 54 -8.16 2.01 1.98
N GLU A 55 -8.98 2.50 2.92
CA GLU A 55 -8.78 2.23 4.35
C GLU A 55 -8.84 0.72 4.66
N ARG A 56 -9.76 -0.02 4.01
CA ARG A 56 -9.80 -1.48 4.14
C ARG A 56 -8.53 -2.13 3.62
N ALA A 57 -8.04 -1.73 2.45
CA ALA A 57 -6.81 -2.25 1.89
C ALA A 57 -5.58 -1.95 2.77
N LEU A 58 -5.49 -0.75 3.33
CA LEU A 58 -4.40 -0.37 4.24
C LEU A 58 -4.45 -1.20 5.53
N LYS A 59 -5.65 -1.43 6.09
CA LYS A 59 -5.82 -2.26 7.28
C LYS A 59 -5.44 -3.72 7.04
N GLU A 60 -5.77 -4.27 5.88
CA GLU A 60 -5.35 -5.63 5.52
C GLU A 60 -3.82 -5.71 5.35
N LEU A 61 -3.20 -4.71 4.72
CA LEU A 61 -1.74 -4.63 4.59
C LEU A 61 -1.06 -4.51 5.96
N GLU A 62 -1.62 -3.70 6.87
CA GLU A 62 -1.15 -3.57 8.25
C GLU A 62 -1.14 -4.92 8.97
N MET A 63 -2.16 -5.76 8.75
CA MET A 63 -2.21 -7.11 9.33
C MET A 63 -1.08 -8.01 8.80
N LEU A 64 -0.75 -7.92 7.52
CA LEU A 64 0.39 -8.65 6.94
C LEU A 64 1.72 -8.18 7.55
N TYR A 65 1.91 -6.86 7.67
CA TYR A 65 3.11 -6.33 8.34
C TYR A 65 3.18 -6.73 9.82
N LYS A 66 2.06 -6.75 10.53
CA LYS A 66 2.02 -7.25 11.91
C LYS A 66 2.43 -8.71 11.99
N GLN A 67 1.97 -9.56 11.07
CA GLN A 67 2.40 -10.96 11.01
C GLN A 67 3.90 -11.08 10.78
N ILE A 68 4.45 -10.30 9.86
CA ILE A 68 5.91 -10.25 9.62
C ILE A 68 6.65 -9.81 10.89
N SER A 69 6.14 -8.82 11.62
CA SER A 69 6.82 -8.25 12.81
C SER A 69 6.96 -9.19 14.00
N VAL A 70 6.19 -10.28 14.03
CA VAL A 70 6.26 -11.31 15.07
C VAL A 70 6.85 -12.63 14.55
N SER A 71 7.26 -12.66 13.28
CA SER A 71 7.86 -13.83 12.64
C SER A 71 9.37 -13.86 12.90
N GLU A 72 9.92 -15.05 13.15
CA GLU A 72 11.38 -15.23 13.32
C GLU A 72 12.16 -14.97 12.02
N SER A 73 11.51 -15.18 10.88
CA SER A 73 12.05 -14.93 9.53
C SER A 73 10.93 -14.48 8.58
N VAL A 74 11.31 -13.80 7.49
CA VAL A 74 10.38 -13.42 6.43
C VAL A 74 10.43 -14.45 5.32
N ASP A 75 9.31 -15.12 5.07
CA ASP A 75 9.21 -16.12 4.01
C ASP A 75 8.71 -15.53 2.68
N GLU A 76 8.91 -16.28 1.60
CA GLU A 76 8.53 -15.85 0.25
C GLU A 76 7.01 -15.67 0.09
N LYS A 77 6.20 -16.40 0.87
CA LYS A 77 4.74 -16.28 0.84
C LYS A 77 4.32 -14.92 1.41
N GLN A 78 4.86 -14.52 2.56
CA GLN A 78 4.63 -13.20 3.16
C GLN A 78 5.02 -12.07 2.21
N ILE A 79 6.18 -12.20 1.55
CA ILE A 79 6.63 -11.23 0.54
C ILE A 79 5.63 -11.13 -0.60
N ARG A 80 5.20 -12.27 -1.17
CA ARG A 80 4.22 -12.27 -2.28
C ARG A 80 2.88 -11.69 -1.86
N GLU A 81 2.40 -11.99 -0.66
CA GLU A 81 1.13 -11.46 -0.13
C GLU A 81 1.17 -9.94 0.00
N VAL A 82 2.26 -9.37 0.52
CA VAL A 82 2.46 -7.91 0.57
C VAL A 82 2.55 -7.33 -0.84
N LEU A 83 3.37 -7.91 -1.72
CA LEU A 83 3.58 -7.36 -3.07
C LEU A 83 2.34 -7.43 -3.95
N ALA A 84 1.39 -8.33 -3.67
CA ALA A 84 0.09 -8.37 -4.36
C ALA A 84 -0.70 -7.06 -4.20
N TYR A 85 -0.47 -6.30 -3.11
CA TYR A 85 -1.11 -4.99 -2.90
C TYR A 85 -0.66 -3.94 -3.92
N LYS A 86 0.46 -4.14 -4.63
CA LYS A 86 0.88 -3.24 -5.71
C LYS A 86 -0.23 -3.06 -6.74
N GLN A 87 -0.85 -4.16 -7.20
CA GLN A 87 -1.94 -4.10 -8.16
C GLN A 87 -3.23 -3.52 -7.55
N LYS A 88 -3.49 -3.83 -6.27
CA LYS A 88 -4.65 -3.28 -5.55
C LYS A 88 -4.54 -1.75 -5.45
N PHE A 89 -3.36 -1.23 -5.13
CA PHE A 89 -3.12 0.20 -4.98
C PHE A 89 -3.02 0.96 -6.31
N ALA A 90 -2.53 0.32 -7.36
CA ALA A 90 -2.52 0.90 -8.70
C ALA A 90 -3.93 1.33 -9.17
N ARG A 91 -4.99 0.64 -8.72
CA ARG A 91 -6.38 0.99 -9.04
C ARG A 91 -6.81 2.34 -8.46
N PHE A 92 -6.27 2.74 -7.31
CA PHE A 92 -6.56 4.05 -6.72
C PHE A 92 -5.80 5.18 -7.42
N LEU A 93 -4.63 4.90 -7.97
CA LEU A 93 -3.90 5.86 -8.81
C LEU A 93 -4.70 6.17 -10.09
N ALA A 94 -5.16 5.13 -10.78
CA ALA A 94 -5.96 5.26 -12.00
C ALA A 94 -7.32 5.94 -11.78
N PHE A 95 -7.89 5.88 -10.58
CA PHE A 95 -9.15 6.55 -10.26
C PHE A 95 -9.06 8.08 -10.35
N GLY A 96 -7.90 8.66 -10.02
CA GLY A 96 -7.66 10.09 -10.11
C GLY A 96 -7.45 10.60 -11.54
N GLU A 97 -7.20 9.71 -12.51
CA GLU A 97 -6.81 10.08 -13.88
C GLU A 97 -7.99 10.28 -14.84
N GLY A 98 -9.24 10.10 -14.40
CA GLY A 98 -10.42 10.54 -15.13
C GLY A 98 -10.43 10.16 -16.61
N LEU A 99 -10.50 8.86 -16.93
CA LEU A 99 -11.08 8.42 -18.20
C LEU A 99 -12.61 8.47 -18.13
#